data_AF-A0AAV5SBG8-F1
#
_entry.id   AF-A0AAV5SBG8-F1
#
_cell.length_a   1.000
_cell.length_b   1.000
_cell.length_c   1.000
_cell.angle_alpha   90.00
_cell.angle_beta   90.00
_cell.angle_gamma   90.00
#
_symmetry.space_group_name_H-M   'P 1'
#
loop_
_entity.id
_entity.type
_entity.pdbx_description
1 polymer ?
#
loop_
_entity_poly.entity_id
_entity_poly.type
_entity_poly.pdbx_seq_one_letter_code
_entity_poly.pdbx_strand_id
1 'polypeptide(L)'
;MTQIGWIIIPLAAALLHIAHSQGVPSKAVIDYCDAREANSCGTGECIVRHTGNRCRCPKGWMGVKCSRPCQDMFRNCPIWKQQDRCSWTRPITPFFGDNCALSCGQCENVGVQLVNPLPPMLENIAWIVGRWESKTLSGERFPEPMRGGYREILDVAPAEMPAFDRPPVNITVSAISLDGTELYKELGFMTSKPFNEDTGFVEFDKPSVGDDKVGIEMVSTTGLMTIEEGIVKGKSMRLETVYKKSMKGAWHEYKESKRLLRLIGPDLIEERVIYTNARGDTKKWLKRYTRVHDYLQDFTPTPDPRSQPRPIGFGV
;
A
#
# COMPACT_ATOMS: atom_id res chain seq x y z
N MET A 1 -51.99 30.52 -69.42
CA MET A 1 -50.91 31.31 -68.79
C MET A 1 -51.30 31.56 -67.34
N THR A 2 -50.74 30.81 -66.39
CA THR A 2 -50.49 31.25 -65.00
C THR A 2 -49.68 30.19 -64.27
N GLN A 3 -48.74 30.66 -63.46
CA GLN A 3 -47.54 30.00 -62.94
C GLN A 3 -47.76 28.78 -62.03
N ILE A 4 -46.91 27.75 -62.19
CA ILE A 4 -46.63 26.73 -61.19
C ILE A 4 -45.36 27.16 -60.45
N GLY A 5 -45.50 27.57 -59.20
CA GLY A 5 -44.41 27.95 -58.31
C GLY A 5 -43.75 26.71 -57.67
N TRP A 6 -42.44 26.61 -57.83
CA TRP A 6 -41.60 25.63 -57.15
C TRP A 6 -41.30 26.13 -55.73
N ILE A 7 -41.69 25.36 -54.72
CA ILE A 7 -41.31 25.59 -53.32
C ILE A 7 -39.97 24.91 -53.08
N ILE A 8 -38.92 25.72 -52.87
CA ILE A 8 -37.60 25.28 -52.40
C ILE A 8 -37.69 25.19 -50.87
N ILE A 9 -37.58 23.97 -50.33
CA ILE A 9 -37.43 23.73 -48.89
C ILE A 9 -35.93 23.84 -48.56
N PRO A 10 -35.49 24.72 -47.63
CA PRO A 10 -34.11 24.69 -47.18
C PRO A 10 -33.93 23.55 -46.16
N LEU A 11 -33.05 22.60 -46.47
CA LEU A 11 -32.50 21.69 -45.47
C LEU A 11 -31.69 22.53 -44.47
N ALA A 12 -32.23 22.74 -43.28
CA ALA A 12 -31.45 23.18 -42.14
C ALA A 12 -30.50 22.05 -41.74
N ALA A 13 -29.22 22.23 -42.05
CA ALA A 13 -28.14 21.38 -41.56
C ALA A 13 -28.11 21.45 -40.03
N ALA A 14 -28.45 20.35 -39.37
CA ALA A 14 -28.25 20.17 -37.94
C ALA A 14 -26.75 20.13 -37.66
N LEU A 15 -26.19 21.25 -37.22
CA LEU A 15 -24.90 21.30 -36.54
C LEU A 15 -25.07 20.61 -35.17
N LEU A 16 -24.79 19.30 -35.13
CA LEU A 16 -24.46 18.63 -33.87
C LEU A 16 -23.14 19.23 -33.38
N HIS A 17 -23.23 20.20 -32.46
CA HIS A 17 -22.12 20.51 -31.58
C HIS A 17 -21.86 19.28 -30.72
N ILE A 18 -20.85 18.49 -31.10
CA ILE A 18 -20.17 17.59 -30.17
C ILE A 18 -19.50 18.50 -29.14
N ALA A 19 -20.23 18.83 -28.08
CA ALA A 19 -19.63 19.37 -26.87
C ALA A 19 -18.66 18.30 -26.37
N HIS A 20 -17.37 18.50 -26.63
CA HIS A 20 -16.32 17.81 -25.89
C HIS A 20 -16.55 18.19 -24.44
N SER A 21 -17.07 17.26 -23.63
CA SER A 21 -17.05 17.41 -22.18
C SER A 21 -15.58 17.48 -21.78
N GLN A 22 -15.08 18.69 -21.55
CA GLN A 22 -13.78 18.83 -20.90
C GLN A 22 -13.95 18.27 -19.50
N GLY A 23 -13.31 17.13 -19.23
CA GLY A 23 -13.40 16.44 -17.95
C GLY A 23 -13.10 17.40 -16.80
N VAL A 24 -13.89 17.31 -15.73
CA VAL A 24 -13.71 18.18 -14.56
C VAL A 24 -12.40 17.78 -13.87
N PRO A 25 -11.41 18.68 -13.74
CA PRO A 25 -10.18 18.36 -13.03
C PRO A 25 -10.51 18.10 -11.57
N SER A 26 -10.19 16.91 -11.09
CA SER A 26 -10.37 16.55 -9.68
C SER A 26 -8.99 16.43 -9.02
N LYS A 27 -8.79 17.15 -7.91
CA LYS A 27 -7.63 16.92 -7.03
C LYS A 27 -8.09 15.94 -5.94
N ALA A 28 -7.79 14.67 -6.13
CA ALA A 28 -8.06 13.67 -5.11
C ALA A 28 -7.06 13.84 -3.96
N VAL A 29 -7.56 13.78 -2.72
CA VAL A 29 -6.78 14.07 -1.53
C VAL A 29 -7.04 13.00 -0.48
N ILE A 30 -5.97 12.48 0.13
CA ILE A 30 -6.09 11.50 1.22
C ILE A 30 -6.39 12.24 2.52
N ASP A 31 -7.53 11.92 3.12
CA ASP A 31 -7.86 12.28 4.50
C ASP A 31 -7.42 11.17 5.45
N TYR A 32 -6.54 11.51 6.40
CA TYR A 32 -6.08 10.56 7.43
C TYR A 32 -6.93 10.59 8.70
N CYS A 33 -7.94 11.46 8.75
CA CYS A 33 -8.92 11.55 9.83
C CYS A 33 -10.23 12.20 9.35
N ASP A 34 -11.32 11.95 10.05
CA ASP A 34 -12.60 12.62 9.86
C ASP A 34 -12.91 13.48 11.09
N ALA A 35 -13.13 14.78 10.88
CA ALA A 35 -13.48 15.73 11.94
C ALA A 35 -14.86 15.47 12.56
N ARG A 36 -15.72 14.68 11.90
CA ARG A 36 -17.03 14.26 12.40
C ARG A 36 -16.94 13.04 13.33
N GLU A 37 -15.82 12.32 13.32
CA GLU A 37 -15.61 11.13 14.14
C GLU A 37 -14.71 11.46 15.33
N ALA A 38 -15.28 11.42 16.55
CA ALA A 38 -14.62 11.85 17.79
C ALA A 38 -13.32 11.10 18.16
N ASN A 39 -13.01 9.99 17.48
CA ASN A 39 -11.81 9.17 17.73
C ASN A 39 -11.03 8.84 16.45
N SER A 40 -11.22 9.60 15.37
CA SER A 40 -10.47 9.39 14.12
C SER A 40 -8.97 9.63 14.27
N CYS A 41 -8.57 10.42 15.26
CA CYS A 41 -7.18 10.73 15.60
C CYS A 41 -6.66 10.09 16.90
N GLY A 42 -7.39 9.13 17.49
CA GLY A 42 -6.98 8.54 18.77
C GLY A 42 -6.92 9.61 19.86
N THR A 43 -5.73 9.83 20.41
CA THR A 43 -5.48 10.87 21.44
C THR A 43 -5.32 12.28 20.89
N GLY A 44 -5.35 12.46 19.56
CA GLY A 44 -5.18 13.75 18.89
C GLY A 44 -6.49 14.36 18.37
N GLU A 45 -6.35 15.51 17.71
CA GLU A 45 -7.45 16.24 17.08
C GLU A 45 -7.35 16.21 15.56
N CYS A 46 -8.47 16.01 14.86
CA CYS A 46 -8.47 16.08 13.40
C CYS A 46 -8.49 17.53 12.90
N ILE A 47 -7.50 17.89 12.08
CA ILE A 47 -7.35 19.22 11.50
C ILE A 47 -7.71 19.18 10.03
N VAL A 48 -8.75 19.95 9.67
CA VAL A 48 -9.23 20.07 8.28
C VAL A 48 -8.26 20.91 7.46
N ARG A 49 -7.85 20.39 6.29
CA ARG A 49 -6.99 21.10 5.34
C ARG A 49 -7.42 20.82 3.90
N HIS A 50 -7.17 21.77 3.00
CA HIS A 50 -7.41 21.60 1.56
C HIS A 50 -6.50 20.52 0.92
N THR A 51 -5.36 20.22 1.54
CA THR A 51 -4.45 19.12 1.15
C THR A 51 -4.73 17.82 1.92
N GLY A 52 -5.86 17.75 2.63
CA GLY A 52 -6.33 16.55 3.32
C GLY A 52 -6.20 16.66 4.83
N ASN A 53 -7.17 16.07 5.52
CA ASN A 53 -7.27 16.11 6.96
C ASN A 53 -6.10 15.38 7.62
N ARG A 54 -5.55 15.95 8.70
CA ARG A 54 -4.39 15.42 9.44
C ARG A 54 -4.64 15.46 10.94
N CYS A 55 -4.08 14.50 11.66
CA CYS A 55 -4.10 14.52 13.12
C CYS A 55 -3.07 15.51 13.68
N ARG A 56 -3.53 16.41 14.54
CA ARG A 56 -2.67 17.11 15.50
C ARG A 56 -2.51 16.20 16.70
N CYS A 57 -1.30 15.70 16.89
CA CYS A 57 -1.00 14.71 17.91
C CYS A 57 -0.37 15.32 19.16
N PRO A 58 -0.44 14.62 20.31
CA PRO A 58 0.33 14.96 21.49
C PRO A 58 1.83 15.02 21.19
N LYS A 59 2.57 15.72 22.06
CA LYS A 59 4.03 15.84 21.96
C LYS A 59 4.68 14.46 21.85
N GLY A 60 5.59 14.30 20.89
CA GLY A 60 6.26 13.02 20.64
C GLY A 60 5.61 12.13 19.59
N TRP A 61 4.39 12.42 19.15
CA TRP A 61 3.59 11.52 18.32
C TRP A 61 3.12 12.17 17.02
N MET A 62 2.86 11.35 16.02
CA MET A 62 2.34 11.76 14.71
C MET A 62 1.67 10.58 13.98
N GLY A 63 1.23 10.81 12.75
CA GLY A 63 0.64 9.79 11.87
C GLY A 63 -0.86 9.60 12.10
N VAL A 64 -1.42 8.59 11.43
CA VAL A 64 -2.83 8.24 11.54
C VAL A 64 -3.10 7.79 12.98
N LYS A 65 -4.15 8.33 13.61
CA LYS A 65 -4.49 8.04 15.02
C LYS A 65 -3.39 8.33 16.04
N CYS A 66 -2.39 9.15 15.67
CA CYS A 66 -1.22 9.42 16.52
C CYS A 66 -0.49 8.16 16.98
N SER A 67 -0.46 7.13 16.12
CA SER A 67 -0.01 5.78 16.45
C SER A 67 1.50 5.58 16.39
N ARG A 68 2.26 6.56 15.89
CA ARG A 68 3.73 6.44 15.74
C ARG A 68 4.49 7.62 16.31
N PRO A 69 5.74 7.41 16.78
CA PRO A 69 6.61 8.48 17.23
C PRO A 69 6.89 9.50 16.13
N CYS A 70 7.13 10.74 16.56
CA CYS A 70 7.58 11.83 15.72
C CYS A 70 8.99 11.56 15.18
N GLN A 71 9.06 11.25 13.89
CA GLN A 71 10.30 10.95 13.18
C GLN A 71 10.17 11.25 11.68
N ASP A 72 11.30 11.46 11.03
CA ASP A 72 11.38 11.56 9.58
C ASP A 72 11.33 10.16 8.94
N MET A 73 10.59 10.04 7.85
CA MET A 73 10.41 8.78 7.12
C MET A 73 11.56 8.53 6.13
N PHE A 74 12.16 9.60 5.62
CA PHE A 74 13.25 9.54 4.66
C PHE A 74 14.53 10.12 5.25
N ARG A 75 15.67 9.48 4.96
CA ARG A 75 16.99 10.00 5.33
C ARG A 75 17.33 11.34 4.67
N ASN A 76 16.65 11.69 3.58
CA ASN A 76 16.84 12.95 2.86
C ASN A 76 16.07 14.14 3.44
N CYS A 77 15.22 13.94 4.45
CA CYS A 77 14.46 15.03 5.07
C CYS A 77 15.31 16.24 5.52
N PRO A 78 16.51 16.07 6.10
CA PRO A 78 17.39 17.20 6.42
C PRO A 78 17.84 18.00 5.18
N ILE A 79 18.12 17.32 4.06
CA ILE A 79 18.51 17.96 2.80
C ILE A 79 17.33 18.73 2.22
N TRP A 80 16.14 18.13 2.20
CA TRP A 80 14.93 18.79 1.71
C TRP A 80 14.53 20.00 2.55
N LYS A 81 14.78 19.96 3.86
CA LYS A 81 14.65 21.14 4.73
C LYS A 81 15.60 22.26 4.31
N GLN A 82 16.87 21.96 4.03
CA GLN A 82 17.85 22.95 3.57
C GLN A 82 17.46 23.57 2.22
N GLN A 83 16.80 22.81 1.36
CA GLN A 83 16.23 23.28 0.09
C GLN A 83 14.87 23.98 0.24
N ASP A 84 14.48 24.34 1.47
CA ASP A 84 13.22 25.00 1.85
C ASP A 84 11.94 24.25 1.38
N ARG A 85 12.03 22.95 1.07
CA ARG A 85 10.88 22.18 0.56
C ARG A 85 9.76 22.07 1.58
N CYS A 86 10.05 22.17 2.88
CA CYS A 86 9.03 22.21 3.93
C CYS A 86 8.07 23.41 3.80
N SER A 87 8.55 24.54 3.24
CA SER A 87 7.81 25.80 3.20
C SER A 87 7.16 26.03 1.84
N TRP A 88 7.96 26.05 0.77
CA TRP A 88 7.45 26.47 -0.54
C TRP A 88 6.54 25.43 -1.21
N THR A 89 6.74 24.13 -0.93
CA THR A 89 5.87 23.09 -1.52
C THR A 89 4.58 22.89 -0.74
N ARG A 90 4.46 23.45 0.47
CA ARG A 90 3.31 23.21 1.37
C ARG A 90 1.95 23.52 0.73
N PRO A 91 1.78 24.57 -0.10
CA PRO A 91 0.52 24.81 -0.83
C PRO A 91 0.25 23.81 -1.95
N ILE A 92 1.30 23.14 -2.44
CA ILE A 92 1.25 22.25 -3.62
C ILE A 92 0.99 20.82 -3.16
N THR A 93 1.74 20.34 -2.17
CA THR A 93 1.74 18.96 -1.70
C THR A 93 1.95 18.86 -0.19
N PRO A 94 1.24 17.93 0.50
CA PRO A 94 1.48 17.64 1.91
C PRO A 94 2.70 16.73 2.15
N PHE A 95 3.35 16.24 1.08
CA PHE A 95 4.40 15.21 1.14
C PHE A 95 5.48 15.47 2.21
N PHE A 96 6.09 16.66 2.23
CA PHE A 96 7.17 16.95 3.18
C PHE A 96 6.66 17.12 4.62
N GLY A 97 5.45 17.63 4.81
CA GLY A 97 4.84 17.70 6.14
C GLY A 97 4.54 16.31 6.71
N ASP A 98 4.05 15.40 5.85
CA ASP A 98 3.66 14.05 6.26
C ASP A 98 4.87 13.11 6.46
N ASN A 99 5.92 13.27 5.64
CA ASN A 99 7.07 12.38 5.61
C ASN A 99 8.33 12.93 6.30
N CYS A 100 8.44 14.24 6.49
CA CYS A 100 9.59 14.89 7.11
C CYS A 100 9.16 15.72 8.33
N ALA A 101 8.26 15.16 9.13
CA ALA A 101 7.61 15.90 10.20
C ALA A 101 8.58 16.43 11.26
N LEU A 102 9.65 15.71 11.57
CA LEU A 102 10.66 16.19 12.52
C LEU A 102 11.51 17.30 11.89
N SER A 103 12.04 17.07 10.68
CA SER A 103 12.82 18.09 9.96
C SER A 103 12.02 19.36 9.69
N CYS A 104 10.76 19.23 9.24
CA CYS A 104 9.85 20.33 8.92
C CYS A 104 9.13 20.91 10.16
N GLY A 105 9.50 20.50 11.38
CA GLY A 105 8.96 21.07 12.62
C GLY A 105 7.46 20.88 12.81
N GLN A 106 6.87 19.82 12.23
CA GLN A 106 5.47 19.46 12.44
C GLN A 106 5.24 18.80 13.81
N CYS A 107 6.27 18.22 14.41
CA CYS A 107 6.23 17.60 15.72
C CYS A 107 7.61 17.64 16.40
N GLU A 108 7.66 17.26 17.67
CA GLU A 108 8.89 17.13 18.46
C GLU A 108 9.15 15.66 18.79
N ASN A 109 10.41 15.22 18.72
CA ASN A 109 10.83 13.88 19.12
C ASN A 109 11.01 13.80 20.65
N VAL A 110 10.53 12.72 21.27
CA VAL A 110 10.58 12.45 22.73
C VAL A 110 11.60 11.38 23.12
N GLY A 111 12.63 11.17 22.30
CA GLY A 111 13.70 10.20 22.49
C GLY A 111 13.39 8.80 21.98
N VAL A 112 12.29 8.60 21.24
CA VAL A 112 11.82 7.29 20.77
C VAL A 112 11.49 7.35 19.28
N GLN A 113 11.85 6.32 18.53
CA GLN A 113 11.60 6.20 17.10
C GLN A 113 11.34 4.73 16.71
N LEU A 114 10.84 4.50 15.49
CA LEU A 114 10.77 3.15 14.92
C LEU A 114 12.06 2.87 14.14
N VAL A 115 12.48 1.61 14.07
CA VAL A 115 13.65 1.23 13.26
C VAL A 115 13.40 1.57 11.78
N ASN A 116 12.28 1.06 11.24
CA ASN A 116 11.81 1.36 9.89
C ASN A 116 10.35 1.80 9.99
N PRO A 117 10.05 3.11 9.90
CA PRO A 117 8.68 3.59 10.03
C PRO A 117 7.89 3.38 8.73
N LEU A 118 6.60 3.04 8.85
CA LEU A 118 5.72 2.84 7.69
C LEU A 118 5.24 4.18 7.11
N PRO A 119 5.53 4.51 5.84
CA PRO A 119 5.10 5.75 5.20
C PRO A 119 3.58 5.96 5.23
N PRO A 120 3.08 7.19 5.41
CA PRO A 120 1.64 7.46 5.52
C PRO A 120 0.80 6.92 4.35
N MET A 121 1.36 6.88 3.14
CA MET A 121 0.62 6.36 1.98
C MET A 121 0.33 4.84 2.06
N LEU A 122 1.06 4.11 2.92
CA LEU A 122 0.89 2.68 3.13
C LEU A 122 0.07 2.35 4.39
N GLU A 123 -0.52 3.35 5.05
CA GLU A 123 -1.33 3.15 6.26
C GLU A 123 -2.55 2.26 6.01
N ASN A 124 -3.07 2.23 4.77
CA ASN A 124 -4.16 1.35 4.37
C ASN A 124 -3.80 -0.15 4.41
N ILE A 125 -2.50 -0.49 4.37
CA ILE A 125 -1.99 -1.86 4.54
C ILE A 125 -1.27 -2.08 5.87
N ALA A 126 -1.23 -1.09 6.77
CA ALA A 126 -0.55 -1.20 8.08
C ALA A 126 -1.01 -2.41 8.91
N TRP A 127 -2.26 -2.84 8.75
CA TRP A 127 -2.84 -3.94 9.50
C TRP A 127 -2.16 -5.30 9.25
N ILE A 128 -1.49 -5.49 8.10
CA ILE A 128 -0.79 -6.73 7.76
C ILE A 128 0.70 -6.69 8.13
N VAL A 129 1.25 -5.51 8.44
CA VAL A 129 2.65 -5.36 8.84
C VAL A 129 2.89 -6.11 10.14
N GLY A 130 3.91 -6.96 10.17
CA GLY A 130 4.24 -7.84 11.29
C GLY A 130 4.78 -9.20 10.82
N ARG A 131 5.21 -10.00 11.80
CA ARG A 131 5.53 -11.42 11.59
C ARG A 131 4.37 -12.27 12.06
N TRP A 132 3.98 -13.21 11.22
CA TRP A 132 2.77 -14.02 11.36
C TRP A 132 3.09 -15.50 11.19
N GLU A 133 2.60 -16.33 12.09
CA GLU A 133 2.85 -17.77 12.09
C GLU A 133 1.58 -18.59 11.90
N SER A 134 1.68 -19.61 11.06
CA SER A 134 0.62 -20.61 10.84
C SER A 134 1.20 -22.01 10.93
N LYS A 135 0.39 -22.94 11.44
CA LYS A 135 0.68 -24.38 11.42
C LYS A 135 -0.56 -25.13 10.96
N THR A 136 -0.40 -26.00 9.98
CA THR A 136 -1.49 -26.81 9.40
C THR A 136 -1.07 -28.26 9.25
N LEU A 137 -2.05 -29.17 9.27
CA LEU A 137 -1.86 -30.59 8.97
C LEU A 137 -2.08 -30.92 7.48
N SER A 138 -2.68 -29.99 6.73
CA SER A 138 -2.90 -30.10 5.29
C SER A 138 -1.65 -29.68 4.50
N GLY A 139 -1.41 -30.33 3.35
CA GLY A 139 -0.40 -29.92 2.38
C GLY A 139 -0.87 -28.82 1.41
N GLU A 140 -2.12 -28.37 1.52
CA GLU A 140 -2.66 -27.26 0.71
C GLU A 140 -1.92 -25.95 1.05
N ARG A 141 -1.16 -25.43 0.09
CA ARG A 141 -0.33 -24.23 0.23
C ARG A 141 -0.33 -23.46 -1.08
N PHE A 142 -0.31 -22.13 -0.96
CA PHE A 142 -0.10 -21.22 -2.09
C PHE A 142 1.37 -20.74 -2.14
N PRO A 143 1.97 -20.58 -3.32
CA PRO A 143 1.45 -21.00 -4.63
C PRO A 143 1.68 -22.48 -4.93
N GLU A 144 2.68 -23.08 -4.28
CA GLU A 144 3.02 -24.50 -4.45
C GLU A 144 2.62 -25.33 -3.21
N PRO A 145 1.95 -26.48 -3.39
CA PRO A 145 1.57 -27.38 -2.30
C PRO A 145 2.80 -28.07 -1.68
N MET A 146 2.66 -28.51 -0.43
CA MET A 146 3.64 -29.35 0.27
C MET A 146 3.12 -30.79 0.40
N ARG A 147 4.00 -31.77 0.61
CA ARG A 147 3.62 -33.20 0.71
C ARG A 147 2.72 -33.50 1.91
N GLY A 148 2.81 -32.71 2.97
CA GLY A 148 2.04 -32.88 4.18
C GLY A 148 1.87 -31.58 4.94
N GLY A 149 1.48 -31.68 6.21
CA GLY A 149 1.38 -30.52 7.08
C GLY A 149 2.68 -29.74 7.18
N TYR A 150 2.57 -28.44 7.44
CA TYR A 150 3.70 -27.51 7.47
C TYR A 150 3.51 -26.42 8.51
N ARG A 151 4.63 -25.76 8.85
CA ARG A 151 4.67 -24.47 9.54
C ARG A 151 5.05 -23.41 8.53
N GLU A 152 4.43 -22.25 8.62
CA GLU A 152 4.71 -21.12 7.73
C GLU A 152 4.81 -19.82 8.50
N ILE A 153 5.82 -19.03 8.13
CA ILE A 153 6.03 -17.67 8.60
C ILE A 153 5.74 -16.74 7.41
N LEU A 154 4.78 -15.85 7.57
CA LEU A 154 4.55 -14.68 6.72
C LEU A 154 5.15 -13.47 7.44
N ASP A 155 6.15 -12.85 6.85
CA ASP A 155 6.84 -11.69 7.40
C ASP A 155 6.64 -10.49 6.48
N VAL A 156 5.92 -9.47 6.95
CA VAL A 156 5.66 -8.23 6.22
C VAL A 156 6.29 -7.08 6.99
N ALA A 157 7.35 -6.50 6.44
CA ALA A 157 8.17 -5.50 7.13
C ALA A 157 8.28 -4.22 6.32
N PRO A 158 8.27 -3.03 6.96
CA PRO A 158 8.59 -1.78 6.27
C PRO A 158 9.98 -1.86 5.63
N ALA A 159 10.08 -1.50 4.35
CA ALA A 159 11.36 -1.43 3.66
C ALA A 159 12.11 -0.15 4.04
N GLU A 160 13.43 -0.20 3.94
CA GLU A 160 14.23 1.02 3.99
C GLU A 160 13.96 1.84 2.72
N MET A 161 13.59 3.10 2.91
CA MET A 161 13.09 3.95 1.83
C MET A 161 14.22 4.59 1.03
N PRO A 162 14.32 4.34 -0.29
CA PRO A 162 15.16 5.17 -1.15
C PRO A 162 14.56 6.58 -1.27
N ALA A 163 15.36 7.50 -1.79
CA ALA A 163 15.06 8.92 -1.87
C ALA A 163 13.76 9.29 -2.62
N PHE A 164 13.28 8.42 -3.51
CA PHE A 164 12.19 8.71 -4.44
C PHE A 164 11.52 7.41 -4.94
N ASP A 165 10.25 7.52 -5.33
CA ASP A 165 9.30 6.46 -5.71
C ASP A 165 8.43 5.92 -4.56
N ARG A 166 7.35 5.20 -4.92
CA ARG A 166 6.40 4.62 -3.98
C ARG A 166 7.09 3.59 -3.08
N PRO A 167 7.03 3.75 -1.75
CA PRO A 167 7.44 2.74 -0.79
C PRO A 167 6.86 1.36 -1.09
N PRO A 168 7.69 0.31 -1.19
CA PRO A 168 7.22 -1.04 -0.95
C PRO A 168 7.26 -1.37 0.55
N VAL A 169 6.52 -2.40 0.95
CA VAL A 169 6.87 -3.22 2.12
C VAL A 169 7.50 -4.51 1.64
N ASN A 170 8.51 -4.98 2.36
CA ASN A 170 9.12 -6.28 2.10
C ASN A 170 8.15 -7.36 2.56
N ILE A 171 7.95 -8.38 1.73
CA ILE A 171 7.19 -9.56 2.08
C ILE A 171 8.07 -10.79 1.90
N THR A 172 8.09 -11.63 2.92
CA THR A 172 8.77 -12.93 2.86
C THR A 172 7.84 -14.00 3.39
N VAL A 173 7.87 -15.16 2.74
CA VAL A 173 7.12 -16.33 3.19
C VAL A 173 8.11 -17.49 3.31
N SER A 174 8.18 -18.12 4.47
CA SER A 174 9.02 -19.30 4.69
C SER A 174 8.15 -20.43 5.21
N ALA A 175 8.15 -21.56 4.52
CA ALA A 175 7.38 -22.74 4.90
C ALA A 175 8.29 -23.96 5.06
N ILE A 176 8.10 -24.69 6.16
CA ILE A 176 8.85 -25.90 6.49
C ILE A 176 7.84 -27.01 6.75
N SER A 177 7.98 -28.14 6.07
CA SER A 177 7.15 -29.32 6.34
C SER A 177 7.35 -29.81 7.78
N LEU A 178 6.34 -30.44 8.37
CA LEU A 178 6.39 -30.90 9.76
C LEU A 178 7.44 -31.99 10.02
N ASP A 179 7.84 -32.72 8.98
CA ASP A 179 8.93 -33.70 9.00
C ASP A 179 10.31 -33.08 8.69
N GLY A 180 10.36 -31.77 8.35
CA GLY A 180 11.58 -31.03 8.05
C GLY A 180 12.22 -31.32 6.70
N THR A 181 11.57 -32.09 5.82
CA THR A 181 12.16 -32.53 4.53
C THR A 181 12.00 -31.51 3.40
N GLU A 182 10.99 -30.63 3.47
CA GLU A 182 10.70 -29.62 2.47
C GLU A 182 10.80 -28.21 3.07
N LEU A 183 11.55 -27.34 2.40
CA LEU A 183 11.73 -25.93 2.74
C LEU A 183 11.43 -25.06 1.53
N TYR A 184 10.37 -24.27 1.60
CA TYR A 184 10.04 -23.25 0.59
C TYR A 184 10.28 -21.86 1.15
N LYS A 185 10.87 -21.00 0.33
CA LYS A 185 11.11 -19.61 0.69
C LYS A 185 10.71 -18.72 -0.49
N GLU A 186 9.97 -17.67 -0.17
CA GLU A 186 9.48 -16.69 -1.12
C GLU A 186 9.87 -15.30 -0.63
N LEU A 187 10.31 -14.46 -1.55
CA LEU A 187 10.76 -13.11 -1.29
C LEU A 187 10.10 -12.18 -2.29
N GLY A 188 9.77 -10.97 -1.86
CA GLY A 188 9.02 -10.07 -2.69
C GLY A 188 8.75 -8.71 -2.08
N PHE A 189 7.92 -7.96 -2.77
CA PHE A 189 7.47 -6.63 -2.37
C PHE A 189 5.96 -6.52 -2.49
N MET A 190 5.36 -5.79 -1.57
CA MET A 190 3.96 -5.37 -1.66
C MET A 190 3.91 -3.85 -1.78
N THR A 191 3.13 -3.36 -2.73
CA THR A 191 2.90 -1.94 -2.98
C THR A 191 1.42 -1.63 -2.83
N SER A 192 1.09 -0.40 -2.43
CA SER A 192 -0.28 0.07 -2.39
C SER A 192 -0.44 1.41 -3.10
N LYS A 193 -1.58 1.59 -3.76
CA LYS A 193 -2.02 2.85 -4.35
C LYS A 193 -3.38 3.20 -3.76
N PRO A 194 -3.43 4.12 -2.77
CA PRO A 194 -4.68 4.66 -2.28
C PRO A 194 -5.48 5.32 -3.40
N PHE A 195 -6.80 5.16 -3.42
CA PHE A 195 -7.64 5.73 -4.47
C PHE A 195 -7.54 7.25 -4.51
N ASN A 196 -7.58 7.89 -3.33
CA ASN A 196 -7.53 9.34 -3.18
C ASN A 196 -6.10 9.91 -3.09
N GLU A 197 -5.07 9.17 -3.53
CA GLU A 197 -3.70 9.66 -3.58
C GLU A 197 -3.57 10.92 -4.45
N ASP A 198 -3.00 11.98 -3.88
CA ASP A 198 -2.58 13.17 -4.63
C ASP A 198 -1.23 12.89 -5.27
N THR A 199 -1.23 12.53 -6.54
CA THR A 199 0.01 12.26 -7.30
C THR A 199 0.69 13.55 -7.77
N GLY A 200 0.10 14.72 -7.52
CA GLY A 200 0.56 15.99 -8.08
C GLY A 200 0.25 16.17 -9.57
N PHE A 201 -0.36 15.17 -10.21
CA PHE A 201 -0.86 15.22 -11.59
C PHE A 201 -2.38 15.38 -11.61
N VAL A 202 -2.89 16.12 -12.60
CA VAL A 202 -4.34 16.26 -12.80
C VAL A 202 -4.87 14.96 -13.40
N GLU A 203 -5.75 14.28 -12.66
CA GLU A 203 -6.52 13.17 -13.20
C GLU A 203 -7.84 13.71 -13.80
N PHE A 204 -8.03 13.42 -15.08
CA PHE A 204 -9.29 13.70 -15.78
C PHE A 204 -10.23 12.51 -15.62
N ASP A 205 -11.52 12.78 -15.44
CA ASP A 205 -12.59 11.77 -15.37
C ASP A 205 -12.39 10.69 -14.29
N LYS A 206 -11.65 11.01 -13.22
CA LYS A 206 -11.53 10.14 -12.06
C LYS A 206 -12.92 9.96 -11.42
N PRO A 207 -13.37 8.72 -11.17
CA PRO A 207 -14.61 8.47 -10.43
C PRO A 207 -14.59 9.14 -9.06
N SER A 208 -15.76 9.52 -8.54
CA SER A 208 -15.88 10.09 -7.19
C SER A 208 -15.61 9.07 -6.08
N VAL A 209 -15.71 7.77 -6.39
CA VAL A 209 -15.49 6.66 -5.47
C VAL A 209 -14.72 5.57 -6.21
N GLY A 210 -13.75 4.98 -5.53
CA GLY A 210 -13.01 3.82 -6.02
C GLY A 210 -12.25 3.14 -4.90
N ASP A 211 -11.65 2.02 -5.26
CA ASP A 211 -10.98 1.14 -4.30
C ASP A 211 -9.48 1.42 -4.26
N ASP A 212 -8.90 1.35 -3.07
CA ASP A 212 -7.45 1.29 -2.90
C ASP A 212 -6.91 0.03 -3.57
N LYS A 213 -5.82 0.16 -4.32
CA LYS A 213 -5.18 -0.95 -5.02
C LYS A 213 -3.98 -1.47 -4.24
N VAL A 214 -3.70 -2.75 -4.42
CA VAL A 214 -2.51 -3.43 -3.88
C VAL A 214 -1.93 -4.36 -4.93
N GLY A 215 -0.60 -4.41 -4.99
CA GLY A 215 0.16 -5.39 -5.78
C GLY A 215 1.11 -6.16 -4.87
N ILE A 216 1.26 -7.46 -5.11
CA ILE A 216 2.27 -8.31 -4.47
C ILE A 216 3.06 -9.02 -5.57
N GLU A 217 4.37 -8.83 -5.54
CA GLU A 217 5.32 -9.47 -6.45
C GLU A 217 6.19 -10.43 -5.64
N MET A 218 6.20 -11.71 -5.99
CA MET A 218 6.96 -12.75 -5.27
C MET A 218 7.80 -13.59 -6.21
N VAL A 219 8.97 -14.00 -5.73
CA VAL A 219 9.80 -15.05 -6.32
C VAL A 219 10.04 -16.15 -5.30
N SER A 220 9.89 -17.41 -5.72
CA SER A 220 9.98 -18.60 -4.86
C SER A 220 11.18 -19.48 -5.19
N THR A 221 11.76 -20.11 -4.16
CA THR A 221 12.76 -21.17 -4.31
C THR A 221 12.24 -22.40 -5.05
N THR A 222 10.91 -22.54 -5.20
CA THR A 222 10.32 -23.57 -6.05
C THR A 222 10.53 -23.31 -7.55
N GLY A 223 11.05 -22.14 -7.91
CA GLY A 223 11.24 -21.69 -9.29
C GLY A 223 10.03 -20.99 -9.88
N LEU A 224 9.08 -20.56 -9.04
CA LEU A 224 7.87 -19.86 -9.46
C LEU A 224 7.96 -18.36 -9.13
N MET A 225 7.60 -17.53 -10.09
CA MET A 225 7.43 -16.08 -9.92
C MET A 225 5.95 -15.76 -10.07
N THR A 226 5.41 -14.87 -9.24
CA THR A 226 3.99 -14.48 -9.26
C THR A 226 3.84 -12.97 -9.06
N ILE A 227 2.90 -12.38 -9.79
CA ILE A 227 2.37 -11.03 -9.52
C ILE A 227 0.89 -11.19 -9.25
N GLU A 228 0.47 -10.71 -8.09
CA GLU A 228 -0.92 -10.64 -7.67
C GLU A 228 -1.35 -9.19 -7.56
N GLU A 229 -2.49 -8.85 -8.15
CA GLU A 229 -3.08 -7.52 -8.03
C GLU A 229 -4.46 -7.61 -7.41
N GLY A 230 -4.88 -6.54 -6.73
CA GLY A 230 -6.26 -6.40 -6.35
C GLY A 230 -6.54 -5.18 -5.50
N ILE A 231 -7.44 -5.34 -4.53
CA ILE A 231 -8.03 -4.23 -3.80
C ILE A 231 -7.90 -4.39 -2.29
N VAL A 232 -7.75 -3.26 -1.59
CA VAL A 232 -7.77 -3.17 -0.13
C VAL A 232 -9.04 -2.45 0.30
N LYS A 233 -9.76 -3.04 1.25
CA LYS A 233 -10.96 -2.45 1.87
C LYS A 233 -10.88 -2.64 3.37
N GLY A 234 -10.58 -1.55 4.08
CA GLY A 234 -10.33 -1.60 5.52
C GLY A 234 -9.22 -2.60 5.84
N LYS A 235 -9.53 -3.59 6.68
CA LYS A 235 -8.58 -4.62 7.12
C LYS A 235 -8.65 -5.92 6.31
N SER A 236 -8.97 -5.79 5.03
CA SER A 236 -9.11 -6.92 4.11
C SER A 236 -8.45 -6.56 2.78
N MET A 237 -7.75 -7.52 2.19
CA MET A 237 -7.24 -7.42 0.82
C MET A 237 -7.66 -8.63 0.01
N ARG A 238 -8.10 -8.38 -1.23
CA ARG A 238 -8.47 -9.41 -2.20
C ARG A 238 -7.49 -9.30 -3.36
N LEU A 239 -6.87 -10.41 -3.71
CA LEU A 239 -5.80 -10.52 -4.69
C LEU A 239 -6.17 -11.57 -5.73
N GLU A 240 -5.76 -11.33 -6.97
CA GLU A 240 -5.83 -12.28 -8.07
C GLU A 240 -4.47 -12.34 -8.76
N THR A 241 -4.00 -13.54 -9.11
CA THR A 241 -2.77 -13.67 -9.89
C THR A 241 -2.98 -13.13 -11.29
N VAL A 242 -2.29 -12.04 -11.62
CA VAL A 242 -2.29 -11.44 -12.97
C VAL A 242 -1.13 -11.93 -13.82
N TYR A 243 -0.02 -12.32 -13.18
CA TYR A 243 1.14 -12.88 -13.86
C TYR A 243 1.74 -14.01 -13.04
N LYS A 244 2.24 -15.03 -13.74
CA LYS A 244 2.98 -16.13 -13.15
C LYS A 244 3.97 -16.67 -14.17
N LYS A 245 5.10 -17.17 -13.68
CA LYS A 245 6.10 -17.82 -14.53
C LYS A 245 6.85 -18.89 -13.76
N SER A 246 6.85 -20.12 -14.26
CA SER A 246 7.65 -21.21 -13.72
C SER A 246 8.91 -21.45 -14.52
N MET A 247 10.05 -21.49 -13.83
CA MET A 247 11.35 -21.87 -14.39
C MET A 247 11.43 -23.37 -14.69
N LYS A 248 10.53 -24.18 -14.13
CA LYS A 248 10.42 -25.63 -14.42
C LYS A 248 9.58 -25.92 -15.67
N GLY A 249 9.03 -24.89 -16.31
CA GLY A 249 8.19 -25.00 -17.51
C GLY A 249 6.69 -24.81 -17.24
N ALA A 250 5.92 -24.58 -18.30
CA ALA A 250 4.51 -24.16 -18.21
C ALA A 250 3.57 -25.17 -17.51
N TRP A 251 3.91 -26.46 -17.51
CA TRP A 251 3.13 -27.50 -16.82
C TRP A 251 3.15 -27.39 -15.30
N HIS A 252 4.11 -26.64 -14.76
CA HIS A 252 4.23 -26.36 -13.33
C HIS A 252 3.56 -25.04 -12.94
N GLU A 253 2.74 -24.46 -13.82
CA GLU A 253 1.97 -23.25 -13.52
C GLU A 253 0.51 -23.61 -13.27
N TYR A 254 -0.08 -23.00 -12.23
CA TYR A 254 -1.52 -23.08 -11.99
C TYR A 254 -2.29 -22.19 -12.94
N LYS A 255 -3.54 -22.53 -13.26
CA LYS A 255 -4.34 -21.75 -14.21
C LYS A 255 -4.70 -20.38 -13.64
N GLU A 256 -5.21 -20.33 -12.42
CA GLU A 256 -5.64 -19.08 -11.75
C GLU A 256 -5.62 -19.26 -10.23
N SER A 257 -5.45 -18.16 -9.50
CA SER A 257 -5.66 -18.13 -8.06
C SER A 257 -6.33 -16.83 -7.64
N LYS A 258 -7.08 -16.91 -6.54
CA LYS A 258 -7.63 -15.76 -5.82
C LYS A 258 -7.33 -15.94 -4.35
N ARG A 259 -6.79 -14.90 -3.71
CA ARG A 259 -6.51 -14.88 -2.27
C ARG A 259 -7.32 -13.77 -1.61
N LEU A 260 -7.84 -14.06 -0.43
CA LEU A 260 -8.48 -13.09 0.45
C LEU A 260 -7.78 -13.16 1.80
N LEU A 261 -7.08 -12.09 2.17
CA LEU A 261 -6.53 -11.94 3.51
C LEU A 261 -7.40 -10.96 4.28
N ARG A 262 -7.73 -11.30 5.52
CA ARG A 262 -8.55 -10.45 6.39
C ARG A 262 -8.07 -10.55 7.83
N LEU A 263 -7.86 -9.40 8.46
CA LEU A 263 -7.62 -9.33 9.90
C LEU A 263 -8.95 -9.54 10.63
N ILE A 264 -9.08 -10.67 11.33
CA ILE A 264 -10.31 -11.07 12.04
C ILE A 264 -10.22 -10.89 13.56
N GLY A 265 -9.01 -10.63 14.08
CA GLY A 265 -8.73 -10.24 15.46
C GLY A 265 -7.47 -9.37 15.50
N PRO A 266 -7.07 -8.82 16.67
CA PRO A 266 -5.87 -7.98 16.76
C PRO A 266 -4.61 -8.67 16.20
N ASP A 267 -4.50 -9.97 16.48
CA ASP A 267 -3.34 -10.80 16.15
C ASP A 267 -3.72 -12.04 15.35
N LEU A 268 -4.83 -11.98 14.60
CA LEU A 268 -5.32 -13.13 13.83
C LEU A 268 -5.71 -12.74 12.41
N ILE A 269 -4.93 -13.20 11.44
CA ILE A 269 -5.24 -13.10 10.00
C ILE A 269 -5.86 -14.41 9.53
N GLU A 270 -6.95 -14.29 8.78
CA GLU A 270 -7.51 -15.39 8.00
C GLU A 270 -7.16 -15.19 6.53
N GLU A 271 -6.56 -16.21 5.93
CA GLU A 271 -6.32 -16.32 4.50
C GLU A 271 -7.26 -17.36 3.91
N ARG A 272 -7.98 -16.99 2.84
CA ARG A 272 -8.75 -17.92 2.01
C ARG A 272 -8.15 -17.94 0.62
N VAL A 273 -7.91 -19.14 0.10
CA VAL A 273 -7.36 -19.32 -1.25
C VAL A 273 -8.34 -20.13 -2.09
N ILE A 274 -8.57 -19.66 -3.30
CA ILE A 274 -9.21 -20.41 -4.39
C ILE A 274 -8.13 -20.60 -5.45
N TYR A 275 -7.87 -21.84 -5.81
CA TYR A 275 -6.77 -22.20 -6.70
C TYR A 275 -7.24 -23.21 -7.72
N THR A 276 -6.99 -22.91 -8.99
CA THR A 276 -7.30 -23.80 -10.10
C THR A 276 -5.99 -24.29 -10.70
N ASN A 277 -5.74 -25.60 -10.64
CA ASN A 277 -4.50 -26.19 -11.14
C ASN A 277 -4.44 -26.16 -12.69
N ALA A 278 -3.32 -26.61 -13.27
CA ALA A 278 -3.15 -26.70 -14.73
C ALA A 278 -4.20 -27.57 -15.44
N ARG A 279 -4.81 -28.54 -14.73
CA ARG A 279 -5.83 -29.46 -15.27
C ARG A 279 -7.25 -28.89 -15.19
N GLY A 280 -7.45 -27.77 -14.49
CA GLY A 280 -8.75 -27.16 -14.26
C GLY A 280 -9.42 -27.56 -12.95
N ASP A 281 -8.79 -28.38 -12.12
CA ASP A 281 -9.36 -28.74 -10.81
C ASP A 281 -9.24 -27.55 -9.87
N THR A 282 -10.36 -27.14 -9.30
CA THR A 282 -10.42 -26.03 -8.34
C THR A 282 -10.42 -26.57 -6.92
N LYS A 283 -9.51 -26.06 -6.11
CA LYS A 283 -9.46 -26.29 -4.66
C LYS A 283 -9.69 -25.00 -3.90
N LYS A 284 -10.20 -25.15 -2.68
CA LYS A 284 -10.44 -24.05 -1.75
C LYS A 284 -9.97 -24.45 -0.37
N TRP A 285 -9.17 -23.62 0.26
CA TRP A 285 -8.74 -23.83 1.63
C TRP A 285 -8.68 -22.52 2.41
N LEU A 286 -8.62 -22.68 3.71
CA LEU A 286 -8.54 -21.59 4.68
C LEU A 286 -7.35 -21.87 5.60
N LYS A 287 -6.57 -20.82 5.86
CA LYS A 287 -5.43 -20.83 6.76
C LYS A 287 -5.53 -19.64 7.70
N ARG A 288 -5.02 -19.79 8.92
CA ARG A 288 -5.00 -18.71 9.91
C ARG A 288 -3.59 -18.49 10.40
N TYR A 289 -3.21 -17.23 10.51
CA TYR A 289 -1.95 -16.82 11.07
C TYR A 289 -2.13 -16.06 12.36
N THR A 290 -1.29 -16.36 13.33
CA THR A 290 -1.21 -15.62 14.60
C THR A 290 -0.03 -14.65 14.53
N ARG A 291 -0.22 -13.40 14.95
CA ARG A 291 0.89 -12.43 15.03
C ARG A 291 1.86 -12.87 16.12
N VAL A 292 3.15 -12.92 15.78
CA VAL A 292 4.23 -13.18 16.74
C VAL A 292 5.12 -11.98 16.95
N HIS A 293 5.07 -10.99 16.05
CA HIS A 293 5.79 -9.74 16.19
C HIS A 293 5.08 -8.58 15.46
N ASP A 294 5.07 -7.39 16.06
CA ASP A 294 4.52 -6.17 15.50
C ASP A 294 5.62 -5.13 15.27
N TYR A 295 6.06 -4.95 14.03
CA TYR A 295 7.09 -3.97 13.68
C TYR A 295 6.66 -2.52 13.91
N LEU A 296 5.36 -2.25 13.97
CA LEU A 296 4.85 -0.89 14.22
C LEU A 296 4.89 -0.53 15.72
N GLN A 297 5.30 -1.46 16.57
CA GLN A 297 5.52 -1.27 18.01
C GLN A 297 6.98 -1.51 18.42
N ASP A 298 7.88 -1.73 17.46
CA ASP A 298 9.31 -1.97 17.70
C ASP A 298 10.07 -0.64 17.88
N PHE A 299 9.88 -0.05 19.07
CA PHE A 299 10.45 1.24 19.42
C PHE A 299 11.91 1.13 19.86
N THR A 300 12.74 2.04 19.34
CA THR A 300 14.15 2.17 19.70
C THR A 300 14.46 3.59 20.18
N PRO A 301 15.49 3.77 21.04
CA PRO A 301 15.97 5.09 21.40
C PRO A 301 16.40 5.89 20.17
N THR A 302 16.07 7.18 20.14
CA THR A 302 16.54 8.07 19.07
C THR A 302 18.07 8.23 19.16
N PRO A 303 18.84 7.97 18.09
CA PRO A 303 20.28 8.14 18.08
C PRO A 303 20.67 9.59 18.40
N ASP A 304 21.74 9.78 19.18
CA ASP A 304 22.30 11.12 19.41
C ASP A 304 22.70 11.72 18.04
N PRO A 305 22.25 12.94 17.68
CA PRO A 305 22.68 13.61 16.46
C PRO A 305 24.20 13.67 16.26
N ARG A 306 24.98 13.61 17.34
CA ARG A 306 26.45 13.58 17.31
C ARG A 306 27.04 12.23 16.91
N SER A 307 26.25 11.16 16.93
CA SER A 307 26.69 9.79 16.63
C SER A 307 26.43 9.36 15.18
N GLN A 308 25.70 10.16 14.38
CA GLN A 308 25.41 9.82 12.99
C GLN A 308 26.57 10.19 12.05
N PRO A 309 27.02 9.29 11.15
CA PRO A 309 28.01 9.61 10.15
C PRO A 309 27.49 10.73 9.25
N ARG A 310 28.31 11.77 9.05
CA ARG A 310 27.94 12.88 8.15
C ARG A 310 27.68 12.30 6.76
N PRO A 311 26.61 12.73 6.06
CA PRO A 311 26.42 12.31 4.68
C PRO A 311 27.68 12.68 3.89
N ILE A 312 28.21 11.70 3.16
CA ILE A 312 29.32 11.92 2.23
C ILE A 312 28.77 12.89 1.19
N GLY A 313 29.12 14.17 1.32
CA GLY A 313 28.79 15.17 0.34
C GLY A 313 29.41 14.73 -0.98
N PHE A 314 28.58 14.50 -1.99
CA PHE A 314 29.06 14.59 -3.36
C PHE A 314 29.48 16.04 -3.57
N GLY A 315 30.78 16.30 -3.42
CA GLY A 315 31.40 17.54 -3.83
C GLY A 315 31.11 17.74 -5.31
N VAL A 316 30.45 18.85 -5.62
CA VAL A 316 30.45 19.45 -6.96
C VAL A 316 31.66 20.35 -7.03
#